data_AF-W1Q2I9-F1
#
_entry.id   AF-W1Q2I9-F1
#
_cell.length_a   1.000
_cell.length_b   1.000
_cell.length_c   1.000
_cell.angle_alpha   90.00
_cell.angle_beta   90.00
_cell.angle_gamma   90.00
#
_symmetry.space_group_name_H-M   'P 1'
#
loop_
_entity.id
_entity.type
_entity.pdbx_description
1 polymer ?
#
loop_
_entity_poly.entity_id
_entity_poly.type
_entity_poly.pdbx_seq_one_letter_code
_entity_poly.pdbx_strand_id
1 'polypeptide(L)'
;MDTQVSKILDLLTKGMEGVPDIASQAFQIMVRGKFVNGVATIVLGVILLVFSAIVAIAIWSKMKDDDDGYYEWSVFLALLILPIILGLCYLYGGITSVMAPEYDAVMTLLKMVK
;
A
#
# COMPACT_ATOMS: atom_id res chain seq x y z
N MET A 1 50.90 26.84 1.81
CA MET A 1 49.93 27.62 2.61
C MET A 1 48.59 26.90 2.48
N ASP A 2 48.56 25.64 2.95
CA ASP A 2 47.58 24.61 2.52
C ASP A 2 46.86 23.96 3.73
N THR A 3 46.68 24.70 4.81
CA THR A 3 46.49 24.07 6.13
C THR A 3 45.10 24.21 6.75
N GLN A 4 44.17 24.97 6.13
CA GLN A 4 42.77 25.06 6.58
C GLN A 4 41.77 24.55 5.54
N VAL A 5 41.95 24.91 4.27
CA VAL A 5 41.07 24.45 3.17
C VAL A 5 41.13 22.94 3.01
N SER A 6 42.31 22.33 3.11
CA SER A 6 42.49 20.87 3.07
C SER A 6 41.81 20.16 4.23
N LYS A 7 41.80 20.73 5.44
CA LYS A 7 41.10 20.15 6.60
C LYS A 7 39.58 20.23 6.48
N ILE A 8 39.06 21.33 5.93
CA ILE A 8 37.62 21.48 5.65
C ILE A 8 37.20 20.51 4.54
N LEU A 9 38.03 20.35 3.51
CA LEU A 9 37.79 19.36 2.46
C LEU A 9 37.85 17.92 3.01
N ASP A 10 38.78 17.59 3.90
CA ASP A 10 38.89 16.27 4.51
C ASP A 10 37.71 15.95 5.44
N LEU A 11 37.24 16.96 6.20
CA LEU A 11 36.03 16.84 7.02
C LEU A 11 34.76 16.71 6.17
N LEU A 12 34.66 17.46 5.06
CA LEU A 12 33.56 17.32 4.10
C LEU A 12 33.61 15.97 3.40
N THR A 13 34.79 15.48 3.03
CA THR A 13 34.97 14.18 2.37
C THR A 13 34.61 13.04 3.31
N LYS A 14 35.09 13.06 4.57
CA LYS A 14 34.65 12.09 5.60
C LYS A 14 33.17 12.17 5.93
N GLY A 15 32.61 13.39 5.94
CA GLY A 15 31.18 13.60 6.10
C GLY A 15 30.38 13.01 4.93
N MET A 16 30.89 13.16 3.70
CA MET A 16 30.28 12.65 2.48
C MET A 16 30.46 11.14 2.28
N GLU A 17 31.54 10.53 2.77
CA GLU A 17 31.79 9.08 2.64
C GLU A 17 30.74 8.23 3.39
N GLY A 18 30.17 8.74 4.48
CA GLY A 18 29.11 8.05 5.22
C GLY A 18 27.71 8.23 4.63
N VAL A 19 27.51 9.23 3.76
CA VAL A 19 26.18 9.54 3.18
C VAL A 19 25.65 8.42 2.28
N PRO A 20 26.45 7.81 1.37
CA PRO A 20 25.99 6.69 0.54
C PRO A 20 25.49 5.50 1.36
N ASP A 21 26.17 5.21 2.47
CA ASP A 21 25.88 4.03 3.29
C ASP A 21 24.62 4.24 4.14
N ILE A 22 24.45 5.44 4.70
CA ILE A 22 23.23 5.85 5.41
C ILE A 22 22.05 5.91 4.43
N ALA A 23 22.24 6.42 3.22
CA ALA A 23 21.21 6.47 2.19
C ALA A 23 20.78 5.06 1.75
N SER A 24 21.73 4.14 1.60
CA SER A 24 21.47 2.72 1.28
C SER A 24 20.64 2.04 2.38
N GLN A 25 21.00 2.23 3.65
CA GLN A 25 20.24 1.69 4.78
C GLN A 25 18.84 2.28 4.87
N ALA A 26 18.70 3.60 4.71
CA ALA A 26 17.40 4.27 4.69
C ALA A 26 16.51 3.76 3.55
N PHE A 27 17.09 3.54 2.36
CA PHE A 27 16.38 2.94 1.23
C PHE A 27 15.91 1.52 1.55
N GLN A 28 16.76 0.67 2.12
CA GLN A 28 16.37 -0.69 2.51
C GLN A 28 15.25 -0.70 3.56
N ILE A 29 15.28 0.21 4.54
CA ILE A 29 14.20 0.36 5.52
C ILE A 29 12.90 0.78 4.82
N MET A 30 12.97 1.71 3.86
CA MET A 30 11.81 2.14 3.07
C MET A 30 11.23 1.01 2.24
N VAL A 31 12.07 0.21 1.57
CA VAL A 31 11.64 -0.98 0.80
C VAL A 31 10.92 -1.98 1.69
N ARG A 32 11.47 -2.26 2.88
CA ARG A 32 10.79 -3.13 3.86
C ARG A 32 9.47 -2.54 4.35
N GLY A 33 9.42 -1.23 4.60
CA GLY A 33 8.19 -0.53 4.97
C GLY A 33 7.11 -0.65 3.89
N LYS A 34 7.48 -0.51 2.61
CA LYS A 34 6.57 -0.70 1.47
C LYS A 34 6.07 -2.12 1.36
N PHE A 35 6.96 -3.11 1.51
CA PHE A 35 6.58 -4.51 1.53
C PHE A 35 5.55 -4.81 2.63
N VAL A 36 5.81 -4.40 3.89
CA VAL A 36 4.89 -4.62 5.01
C VAL A 36 3.56 -3.92 4.79
N ASN A 37 3.58 -2.69 4.29
CA ASN A 37 2.37 -1.96 3.97
C ASN A 37 1.57 -2.63 2.84
N GLY A 38 2.26 -3.18 1.84
CA GLY A 38 1.65 -3.98 0.78
C GLY A 38 0.95 -5.22 1.35
N VAL A 39 1.61 -5.95 2.24
CA VAL A 39 1.00 -7.10 2.94
C VAL A 39 -0.23 -6.67 3.75
N ALA A 40 -0.15 -5.57 4.50
CA ALA A 40 -1.30 -5.04 5.25
C ALA A 40 -2.47 -4.67 4.32
N THR A 41 -2.17 -4.12 3.15
CA THR A 41 -3.17 -3.74 2.14
C THR A 41 -3.85 -4.98 1.54
N ILE A 42 -3.09 -6.06 1.30
CA ILE A 42 -3.64 -7.37 0.89
C ILE A 42 -4.61 -7.88 1.95
N VAL A 43 -4.20 -7.89 3.23
CA VAL A 43 -5.04 -8.37 4.34
C VAL A 43 -6.35 -7.56 4.41
N LEU A 44 -6.28 -6.24 4.26
CA LEU A 44 -7.46 -5.39 4.23
C LEU A 44 -8.38 -5.71 3.04
N GLY A 45 -7.81 -5.94 1.86
CA GLY A 45 -8.57 -6.38 0.69
C GLY A 45 -9.27 -7.73 0.89
N VAL A 46 -8.60 -8.70 1.53
CA VAL A 46 -9.20 -10.00 1.88
C VAL A 46 -10.37 -9.82 2.86
N ILE A 47 -10.22 -8.98 3.88
CA ILE A 47 -11.29 -8.72 4.86
C ILE A 47 -12.53 -8.15 4.16
N LEU A 48 -12.35 -7.21 3.22
CA LEU A 48 -13.47 -6.64 2.45
C LEU A 48 -14.19 -7.68 1.58
N LEU A 49 -13.46 -8.61 0.97
CA LEU A 49 -14.07 -9.69 0.19
C LEU A 49 -14.84 -10.66 1.08
N VAL A 50 -14.28 -11.03 2.24
CA VAL A 50 -14.97 -11.89 3.22
C VAL A 50 -16.23 -11.22 3.74
N PHE A 51 -16.17 -9.93 4.05
CA PHE A 51 -17.35 -9.16 4.46
C PHE A 51 -18.43 -9.18 3.38
N SER A 52 -18.06 -8.95 2.12
CA SER A 52 -19.02 -9.00 1.00
C SER A 52 -19.63 -10.41 0.84
N ALA A 53 -18.85 -11.48 1.02
CA ALA A 53 -19.38 -12.84 0.98
C ALA A 53 -20.40 -13.13 2.09
N ILE A 54 -20.16 -12.64 3.32
CA ILE A 54 -21.11 -12.76 4.43
C ILE A 54 -22.41 -12.03 4.12
N VAL A 55 -22.32 -10.80 3.60
CA VAL A 55 -23.49 -10.02 3.18
C VAL A 55 -24.26 -10.73 2.07
N ALA A 56 -23.57 -11.32 1.09
CA ALA A 56 -24.18 -12.11 0.01
C ALA A 56 -25.01 -13.29 0.55
N ILE A 57 -24.47 -14.03 1.52
CA ILE A 57 -25.15 -15.19 2.14
C ILE A 57 -26.37 -14.74 2.96
N ALA A 58 -26.24 -13.65 3.72
CA ALA A 58 -27.36 -13.08 4.48
C ALA A 58 -28.50 -12.65 3.55
N ILE A 59 -28.16 -12.04 2.41
CA ILE A 59 -29.11 -11.65 1.37
C ILE A 59 -29.79 -12.87 0.78
N TRP A 60 -29.02 -13.88 0.34
CA TRP A 60 -29.59 -15.11 -0.23
C TRP A 60 -30.58 -15.79 0.73
N SER A 61 -30.26 -15.79 2.02
CA SER A 61 -31.12 -16.36 3.05
C SER A 61 -32.42 -15.57 3.22
N LYS A 62 -32.35 -14.23 3.18
CA LYS A 62 -33.52 -13.34 3.27
C LYS A 62 -34.42 -13.39 2.03
N MET A 63 -33.83 -13.43 0.83
CA MET A 63 -34.57 -13.51 -0.44
C MET A 63 -35.37 -14.79 -0.60
N LYS A 64 -34.89 -15.89 -0.01
CA LYS A 64 -35.62 -17.16 -0.04
C LYS A 64 -36.94 -17.08 0.73
N ASP A 65 -37.06 -16.14 1.66
CA ASP A 65 -38.19 -16.01 2.58
C ASP A 65 -39.18 -14.90 2.18
N ASP A 66 -38.81 -13.93 1.31
CA ASP A 66 -39.64 -12.77 0.92
C ASP A 66 -39.78 -12.62 -0.61
N ASP A 67 -41.02 -12.63 -1.14
CA ASP A 67 -41.35 -12.59 -2.59
C ASP A 67 -41.58 -11.16 -3.14
N ASP A 68 -41.68 -10.13 -2.28
CA ASP A 68 -42.28 -8.81 -2.63
C ASP A 68 -41.32 -7.59 -2.69
N GLY A 69 -40.00 -7.77 -2.75
CA GLY A 69 -39.02 -6.71 -2.46
C GLY A 69 -38.22 -6.07 -3.61
N TYR A 70 -38.82 -5.75 -4.76
CA TYR A 70 -38.04 -5.27 -5.94
C TYR A 70 -37.41 -3.87 -5.83
N TYR A 71 -37.92 -2.97 -4.97
CA TYR A 71 -37.55 -1.55 -4.98
C TYR A 71 -36.29 -1.19 -4.19
N GLU A 72 -35.81 -2.10 -3.36
CA GLU A 72 -34.65 -1.90 -2.49
C GLU A 72 -33.36 -2.52 -3.06
N TRP A 73 -33.49 -3.23 -4.18
CA TRP A 73 -32.46 -4.10 -4.75
C TRP A 73 -31.19 -3.38 -5.23
N SER A 74 -31.34 -2.15 -5.74
CA SER A 74 -30.23 -1.35 -6.26
C SER A 74 -29.32 -0.80 -5.16
N VAL A 75 -29.88 -0.37 -4.01
CA VAL A 75 -29.10 0.07 -2.84
C VAL A 75 -28.38 -1.12 -2.20
N PHE A 76 -29.02 -2.29 -2.17
CA PHE A 76 -28.42 -3.52 -1.67
C PHE A 76 -27.32 -4.09 -2.59
N LEU A 77 -27.51 -4.05 -3.91
CA LEU A 77 -26.48 -4.39 -4.89
C LEU A 77 -25.28 -3.44 -4.76
N ALA A 78 -25.51 -2.14 -4.56
CA ALA A 78 -24.43 -1.19 -4.33
C ALA A 78 -23.63 -1.53 -3.04
N LEU A 79 -24.32 -1.89 -1.95
CA LEU A 79 -23.70 -2.33 -0.69
C LEU A 79 -22.86 -3.61 -0.84
N LEU A 80 -23.19 -4.48 -1.79
CA LEU A 80 -22.44 -5.71 -2.07
C LEU A 80 -21.27 -5.47 -3.03
N ILE A 81 -21.49 -4.72 -4.10
CA ILE A 81 -20.53 -4.48 -5.18
C ILE A 81 -19.41 -3.52 -4.75
N LEU A 82 -19.73 -2.48 -3.98
CA LEU A 82 -18.76 -1.48 -3.53
C LEU A 82 -17.58 -2.09 -2.73
N PRO A 83 -17.81 -2.92 -1.69
CA PRO A 83 -16.70 -3.56 -0.97
C PRO A 83 -15.94 -4.58 -1.82
N ILE A 84 -16.55 -5.18 -2.84
CA ILE A 84 -15.84 -6.07 -3.78
C ILE A 84 -14.86 -5.26 -4.62
N ILE A 85 -15.31 -4.16 -5.23
CA ILE A 85 -14.46 -3.29 -6.05
C ILE A 85 -13.32 -2.74 -5.20
N LEU A 86 -13.62 -2.21 -4.01
CA LEU A 86 -12.61 -1.69 -3.10
C LEU A 86 -11.62 -2.80 -2.67
N GLY A 87 -12.13 -3.99 -2.32
CA GLY A 87 -11.30 -5.14 -1.96
C GLY A 87 -10.35 -5.56 -3.08
N LEU A 88 -10.82 -5.58 -4.32
CA LEU A 88 -10.00 -5.87 -5.51
C LEU A 88 -8.95 -4.78 -5.76
N CYS A 89 -9.31 -3.50 -5.62
CA CYS A 89 -8.35 -2.40 -5.73
C CYS A 89 -7.24 -2.48 -4.68
N TYR A 90 -7.59 -2.76 -3.42
CA TYR A 90 -6.63 -2.95 -2.34
C TYR A 90 -5.76 -4.18 -2.55
N LEU A 91 -6.32 -5.30 -3.02
CA LEU A 91 -5.54 -6.48 -3.38
C LEU A 91 -4.54 -6.20 -4.49
N TYR A 92 -4.98 -5.54 -5.57
CA TYR A 92 -4.08 -5.18 -6.67
C TYR A 92 -2.95 -4.24 -6.21
N GLY A 93 -3.27 -3.20 -5.43
CA GLY A 93 -2.28 -2.29 -4.87
C GLY A 93 -1.31 -2.97 -3.90
N GLY A 94 -1.82 -3.87 -3.06
CA GLY A 94 -1.01 -4.64 -2.13
C GLY A 94 -0.08 -5.63 -2.83
N ILE A 95 -0.59 -6.38 -3.81
CA ILE A 95 0.19 -7.34 -4.62
C ILE A 95 1.30 -6.64 -5.38
N THR A 96 1.01 -5.51 -6.01
CA THR A 96 2.02 -4.73 -6.75
C THR A 96 3.11 -4.18 -5.83
N SER A 97 2.75 -3.70 -4.63
CA SER A 97 3.71 -3.21 -3.63
C SER A 97 4.56 -4.35 -3.03
N VAL A 98 4.00 -5.55 -2.87
CA VAL A 98 4.73 -6.75 -2.39
C VAL A 98 5.64 -7.35 -3.47
N MET A 99 5.21 -7.37 -4.74
CA MET A 99 5.99 -7.94 -5.84
C MET A 99 7.12 -7.01 -6.33
N ALA A 100 6.97 -5.70 -6.18
CA ALA A 100 7.99 -4.71 -6.58
C ALA A 100 8.17 -3.59 -5.54
N PRO A 101 8.60 -3.92 -4.30
CA PRO A 101 8.71 -2.94 -3.21
C PRO A 101 9.80 -1.90 -3.46
N GLU A 102 10.86 -2.26 -4.19
CA GLU A 102 11.95 -1.36 -4.59
C GLU A 102 11.48 -0.28 -5.56
N TYR A 103 10.67 -0.67 -6.55
CA TYR A 103 10.10 0.26 -7.51
C TYR A 103 9.13 1.25 -6.83
N ASP A 104 8.31 0.76 -5.90
CA ASP A 104 7.39 1.61 -5.14
C ASP A 104 8.12 2.56 -4.18
N ALA A 105 9.23 2.13 -3.58
CA ALA A 105 10.09 3.00 -2.77
C ALA A 105 10.73 4.11 -3.61
N VAL A 106 11.30 3.79 -4.78
CA VAL A 106 11.87 4.78 -5.70
C VAL A 106 10.81 5.76 -6.20
N MET A 107 9.63 5.26 -6.59
CA MET A 107 8.51 6.09 -7.04
C MET A 107 8.03 7.04 -5.93
N THR A 108 8.04 6.57 -4.69
CA THR A 108 7.66 7.37 -3.52
C THR A 108 8.68 8.48 -3.24
N LEU A 109 9.98 8.19 -3.38
CA LEU A 109 11.03 9.21 -3.34
C LEU A 109 10.86 10.24 -4.46
N LEU A 110 10.61 9.79 -5.70
CA LEU A 110 10.38 10.68 -6.84
C LEU A 110 9.18 11.61 -6.64
N LYS A 111 8.10 11.13 -6.01
CA LYS A 111 6.93 11.94 -5.66
C LYS A 111 7.19 12.94 -4.53
N MET A 112 8.16 12.69 -3.66
CA MET A 112 8.52 13.62 -2.57
C MET A 112 9.46 14.75 -3.03
N VAL A 113 10.23 14.51 -4.09
CA VAL A 113 11.18 15.50 -4.65
C VAL A 113 10.50 16.43 -5.66
N LYS A 114 9.29 16.09 -6.11
CA LYS A 114 8.49 16.86 -7.07
C LYS A 114 7.48 17.75 -6.35
#